data_AF-A0A1V5KH21-F1
#
_entry.id   AF-A0A1V5KH21-F1
#
_cell.length_a   1.000
_cell.length_b   1.000
_cell.length_c   1.000
_cell.angle_alpha   90.00
_cell.angle_beta   90.00
_cell.angle_gamma   90.00
#
_symmetry.space_group_name_H-M   'P 1'
#
loop_
_entity.id
_entity.type
_entity.pdbx_description
1 polymer ?
#
loop_
_entity_poly.entity_id
_entity_poly.type
_entity_poly.pdbx_seq_one_letter_code
_entity_poly.pdbx_strand_id
1 'polypeptide(L)' 'MINLILNLMRVRFEYAGEYQIDLRVDGETLGVLPVSVKQMAPGQTPPAG' A
#
# COMPACT_ATOMS: atom_id res chain seq x y z
N MET A 1 -0.44 17.27 17.38
CA MET A 1 -0.49 16.62 16.05
C MET A 1 0.59 15.58 16.01
N ILE A 2 0.26 14.31 15.78
CA ILE A 2 1.23 13.21 15.63
C ILE A 2 1.43 13.01 14.13
N ASN A 3 2.67 13.13 13.66
CA ASN A 3 3.04 12.78 12.29
C ASN A 3 3.57 11.34 12.32
N LEU A 4 2.80 10.42 11.75
CA LEU A 4 3.22 9.04 11.56
C LEU A 4 3.88 8.90 10.19
N ILE A 5 5.16 8.56 10.15
CA ILE A 5 5.89 8.25 8.92
C ILE A 5 6.12 6.74 8.89
N LEU A 6 5.56 6.07 7.88
CA LEU A 6 5.67 4.63 7.67
C LEU A 6 6.54 4.34 6.44
N ASN A 7 7.54 3.48 6.59
CA ASN A 7 8.35 3.01 5.48
C ASN A 7 8.07 1.51 5.24
N LEU A 8 7.27 1.21 4.22
CA LEU A 8 6.84 -0.14 3.88
C LEU A 8 7.77 -0.72 2.80
N MET A 9 8.82 -1.42 3.20
CA MET A 9 9.84 -1.91 2.25
C MET A 9 9.48 -3.22 1.53
N ARG A 10 8.52 -4.01 2.02
CA ARG A 10 8.26 -5.38 1.51
C ARG A 10 6.79 -5.79 1.56
N VAL A 11 5.90 -4.96 1.02
CA VAL A 11 4.52 -5.39 0.75
C VAL A 11 4.48 -5.98 -0.66
N ARG A 12 4.08 -7.24 -0.79
CA ARG A 12 3.89 -7.93 -2.07
C ARG A 12 2.43 -8.28 -2.25
N PHE A 13 1.89 -7.93 -3.40
CA PHE A 13 0.55 -8.30 -3.83
C PHE A 13 0.67 -9.41 -4.88
N GLU A 14 -0.03 -10.52 -4.67
CA GLU A 14 0.00 -11.67 -5.59
C GLU A 14 -0.91 -11.47 -6.81
N TYR A 15 -1.97 -10.68 -6.65
CA TYR A 15 -2.98 -10.43 -7.67
C TYR A 15 -3.17 -8.94 -7.88
N ALA A 16 -3.61 -8.57 -9.08
CA ALA A 16 -4.06 -7.22 -9.36
C ALA A 16 -5.45 -7.00 -8.74
N GLY A 17 -5.70 -5.78 -8.29
CA GLY A 17 -6.95 -5.41 -7.64
C GLY A 17 -6.80 -4.19 -6.75
N GLU A 18 -7.92 -3.85 -6.13
CA GLU A 18 -7.99 -2.77 -5.14
C GLU A 18 -7.82 -3.36 -3.74
N TYR A 19 -6.90 -2.79 -2.98
CA TYR A 19 -6.57 -3.18 -1.62
C TYR A 19 -6.72 -2.00 -0.67
N GLN A 20 -6.93 -2.31 0.59
CA GLN A 20 -6.88 -1.35 1.68
C GLN A 20 -5.88 -1.82 2.72
N ILE A 21 -4.98 -0.93 3.14
CA ILE A 21 -4.06 -1.18 4.25
C ILE A 21 -4.60 -0.41 5.45
N ASP A 22 -5.11 -1.15 6.43
CA ASP A 22 -5.54 -0.61 7.72
C ASP A 22 -4.32 -0.32 8.59
N LEU A 23 -4.18 0.93 9.02
CA LEU A 23 -3.17 1.34 9.99
C LEU A 23 -3.81 1.33 11.37
N ARG A 24 -3.41 0.37 12.22
CA ARG A 24 -3.94 0.23 13.58
C ARG A 24 -2.83 0.35 14.61
N VAL A 25 -3.08 1.09 15.69
CA VAL A 25 -2.22 1.20 16.87
C VAL A 25 -3.08 0.92 18.09
N ASP A 26 -2.64 0.00 18.95
CA ASP A 26 -3.36 -0.41 20.16
C ASP A 26 -4.84 -0.82 19.93
N GLY A 27 -5.13 -1.36 18.75
CA GLY A 27 -6.47 -1.79 18.34
C GLY A 27 -7.35 -0.68 17.72
N GLU A 28 -6.92 0.57 17.77
CA GLU A 28 -7.62 1.69 17.11
C GLU A 28 -7.11 1.89 15.68
N THR A 29 -8.04 2.05 14.72
CA THR A 29 -7.69 2.40 13.34
C THR A 29 -7.35 3.88 13.28
N LEU A 30 -6.08 4.18 12.98
CA LEU A 30 -5.58 5.54 12.77
C LEU A 30 -5.83 6.04 11.35
N GLY A 31 -6.00 5.13 10.39
CA GLY A 31 -6.27 5.48 9.00
C GLY A 31 -6.31 4.26 8.08
N VAL A 32 -6.78 4.50 6.86
CA VAL A 32 -6.86 3.51 5.79
C VAL A 32 -6.13 4.07 4.58
N LEU A 33 -5.16 3.31 4.07
CA LEU A 33 -4.45 3.64 2.84
C LEU A 33 -5.04 2.82 1.69
N PRO A 34 -5.77 3.43 0.73
CA PRO A 34 -6.20 2.75 -0.47
C PRO A 34 -5.00 2.48 -1.40
N VAL A 35 -4.90 1.26 -1.92
CA VAL A 35 -3.82 0.84 -2.83
C VAL A 35 -4.42 0.16 -4.05
N SER A 36 -4.19 0.72 -5.23
CA SER A 36 -4.56 0.10 -6.51
C SER A 36 -3.35 -0.66 -7.07
N VAL A 37 -3.48 -1.97 -7.21
CA VAL A 37 -2.44 -2.84 -7.74
C VAL A 37 -2.81 -3.24 -9.15
N LYS A 38 -1.97 -2.86 -10.11
CA LYS A 38 -2.15 -3.19 -11.52
C LYS A 38 -1.16 -4.27 -11.93
N GLN A 39 -1.65 -5.28 -12.66
CA GLN A 39 -0.78 -6.26 -13.29
C GLN A 39 0.02 -5.55 -14.37
N MET A 40 1.34 -5.60 -14.25
CA MET A 40 2.23 -5.08 -15.28
C MET A 40 2.39 -6.11 -16.39
N ALA A 41 2.26 -5.67 -17.63
CA ALA A 41 2.60 -6.53 -18.76
C ALA A 41 4.12 -6.79 -18.76
N PRO A 42 4.58 -7.96 -19.26
CA PRO A 42 6.01 -8.22 -19.41
C PRO A 42 6.67 -7.10 -20.23
N GLY A 43 7.69 -6.46 -19.65
CA GLY A 43 8.44 -5.37 -20.31
C GLY A 43 7.97 -3.94 -19.98
N GLN A 44 6.92 -3.76 -19.17
CA GLN A 44 6.62 -2.44 -18.61
C GLN A 44 7.52 -2.15 -17.40
N THR A 45 8.12 -0.96 -17.37
CA THR A 45 8.76 -0.39 -16.17
C THR A 45 7.69 0.27 -15.29
N PRO A 46 7.74 0.11 -13.95
CA PRO A 46 6.79 0.78 -13.08
C PRO A 46 6.88 2.30 -13.28
N PRO A 47 5.76 3.03 -13.27
CA PRO A 47 5.82 4.48 -13.26
C PRO A 47 6.66 4.92 -12.05
N ALA A 48 7.59 5.86 -12.27
CA ALA A 48 8.31 6.48 -11.18
C ALA A 48 7.26 7.23 -10.33
N GLY A 49 7.12 6.80 -9.07
CA GLY A 49 6.23 7.41 -8.09
C GLY A 49 6.67 8.82 -7.70
#